data_AF-A0A0G1N4V9-F1
#
_entry.id   AF-A0A0G1N4V9-F1
#
_cell.length_a   1.000
_cell.length_b   1.000
_cell.length_c   1.000
_cell.angle_alpha   90.00
_cell.angle_beta   90.00
_cell.angle_gamma   90.00
#
_symmetry.space_group_name_H-M   'P 1'
#
loop_
_entity.id
_entity.type
_entity.pdbx_description
1 polymer ?
#
loop_
_entity_poly.entity_id
_entity_poly.type
_entity_poly.pdbx_seq_one_letter_code
_entity_poly.pdbx_strand_id
1 'polypeptide(L)'
;MNEKYIPSKEEIELAEEIAVEDHMTSEQKSDSEFRVKNWEQEQAPWVPFDDDDIDENFERKPATPEQKEDMDRRLAELADAFEGSDINWHMDGALNVSLMNGGYIGNHKDVDLSIEKNELAKLEAQLLKKGFGLFLSRTEDKTKNKVMRRAGHADFADSDTEHMLIAAIDENGQIRRDKSLNFVDTHIVERNADGQALGNSGVVIPDKWTKPYPVEFQGKSINLSHPGKVLYYKLHQGRGYDTTDIQRLVETGKVTEEDVADVEKVFESEFTANIVRGRKVFEAVAKQLMPEMNTDQIIDVILQQRELTKGGEEAREFFRPFAQKIFESDDKTTDAMLKIGIELFKVEEKDNQKREEINRVRQAVVDAQKLKQIREELKK
;
A
#
# COMPACT_ATOMS: atom_id res chain seq x y z
N MET A 1 -9.28 -30.96 -2.91
CA MET A 1 -9.47 -30.26 -1.63
C MET A 1 -10.53 -29.22 -1.90
N ASN A 2 -11.67 -29.30 -1.22
CA ASN A 2 -12.79 -28.39 -1.45
C ASN A 2 -12.38 -26.99 -0.97
N GLU A 3 -12.38 -26.03 -1.89
CA GLU A 3 -12.30 -24.60 -1.58
C GLU A 3 -13.35 -24.29 -0.51
N LYS A 4 -12.94 -23.67 0.60
CA LYS A 4 -13.90 -23.07 1.53
C LYS A 4 -14.35 -21.75 0.89
N TYR A 5 -15.36 -21.86 0.03
CA TYR A 5 -16.09 -20.72 -0.51
C TYR A 5 -16.60 -19.83 0.63
N ILE A 6 -16.26 -18.55 0.60
CA ILE A 6 -16.86 -17.51 1.46
C ILE A 6 -17.90 -16.81 0.60
N PRO A 7 -19.21 -16.99 0.87
CA PRO A 7 -20.27 -16.35 0.10
C PRO A 7 -20.33 -14.85 0.37
N SER A 8 -20.67 -14.06 -0.65
CA SER A 8 -20.97 -12.64 -0.52
C SER A 8 -22.17 -12.40 0.41
N LYS A 9 -22.37 -11.18 0.89
CA LYS A 9 -23.58 -10.86 1.69
C LYS A 9 -24.87 -11.26 0.95
N GLU A 10 -24.96 -10.99 -0.35
CA GLU A 10 -26.13 -11.34 -1.15
C GLU A 10 -26.24 -12.85 -1.38
N GLU A 11 -25.13 -13.57 -1.51
CA GLU A 11 -25.13 -15.03 -1.63
C GLU A 11 -25.48 -15.72 -0.31
N ILE A 12 -25.04 -15.14 0.83
CA ILE A 12 -25.47 -15.55 2.16
C ILE A 12 -26.97 -15.31 2.30
N GLU A 13 -27.44 -14.09 2.03
CA GLU A 13 -28.86 -13.72 2.13
C GLU A 13 -29.74 -14.58 1.19
N LEU A 14 -29.31 -14.83 -0.05
CA LEU A 14 -30.03 -15.65 -1.03
C LEU A 14 -30.01 -17.14 -0.67
N ALA A 15 -28.87 -17.70 -0.29
CA ALA A 15 -28.79 -19.09 0.15
C ALA A 15 -29.63 -19.31 1.42
N GLU A 16 -29.70 -18.30 2.28
CA GLU A 16 -30.48 -18.35 3.51
C GLU A 16 -31.99 -18.17 3.25
N GLU A 17 -32.38 -17.34 2.27
CA GLU A 17 -33.77 -17.26 1.79
C GLU A 17 -34.25 -18.62 1.24
N ILE A 18 -33.42 -19.26 0.41
CA ILE A 18 -33.68 -20.60 -0.14
C ILE A 18 -33.69 -21.66 0.98
N ALA A 19 -32.79 -21.60 1.95
CA ALA A 19 -32.72 -22.57 3.05
C ALA A 19 -33.85 -22.41 4.08
N VAL A 20 -34.40 -21.19 4.26
CA VAL A 20 -35.63 -20.96 5.03
C VAL A 20 -36.83 -21.62 4.35
N GLU A 21 -36.91 -21.58 3.02
CA GLU A 21 -37.94 -22.30 2.24
C GLU A 21 -37.78 -23.83 2.37
N ASP A 22 -36.55 -24.34 2.42
CA ASP A 22 -36.21 -25.79 2.50
C ASP A 22 -36.00 -26.36 3.93
N HIS A 23 -36.41 -25.62 4.97
CA HIS A 23 -36.38 -26.00 6.40
C HIS A 23 -34.98 -26.11 7.07
N MET A 24 -34.34 -24.97 7.36
CA MET A 24 -33.21 -24.91 8.32
C MET A 24 -33.59 -25.33 9.75
N THR A 25 -32.65 -25.95 10.46
CA THR A 25 -32.76 -26.12 11.92
C THR A 25 -32.60 -24.79 12.65
N SER A 26 -33.09 -24.70 13.89
CA SER A 26 -32.94 -23.49 14.72
C SER A 26 -31.48 -23.11 14.98
N GLU A 27 -30.58 -24.09 15.02
CA GLU A 27 -29.13 -23.90 15.19
C GLU A 27 -28.51 -23.32 13.91
N GLN A 28 -28.86 -23.88 12.74
CA GLN A 28 -28.40 -23.36 11.45
C GLN A 28 -28.90 -21.94 11.18
N LYS A 29 -30.14 -21.64 11.57
CA LYS A 29 -30.74 -20.31 11.47
C LYS A 29 -30.03 -19.31 12.37
N SER A 30 -29.72 -19.70 13.61
CA SER A 30 -28.91 -18.89 14.52
C SER A 30 -27.54 -18.59 13.90
N ASP A 31 -26.81 -19.61 13.44
CA ASP A 31 -25.48 -19.43 12.84
C ASP A 31 -25.49 -18.56 11.58
N SER A 32 -26.57 -18.64 10.79
CA SER A 32 -26.83 -17.79 9.62
C SER A 32 -27.01 -16.32 10.00
N GLU A 33 -27.95 -16.04 10.91
CA GLU A 33 -28.21 -14.69 11.40
C GLU A 33 -26.94 -14.08 12.04
N PHE A 34 -26.12 -14.90 12.70
CA PHE A 34 -24.83 -14.47 13.27
C PHE A 34 -23.76 -14.18 12.21
N ARG A 35 -23.65 -14.95 11.13
CA ARG A 35 -22.70 -14.67 10.03
C ARG A 35 -23.04 -13.38 9.30
N VAL A 36 -24.31 -13.17 8.98
CA VAL A 36 -24.79 -11.90 8.37
C VAL A 36 -24.52 -10.72 9.30
N LYS A 37 -24.77 -10.90 10.61
CA LYS A 37 -24.52 -9.86 11.62
C LYS A 37 -23.04 -9.48 11.75
N ASN A 38 -22.12 -10.44 11.59
CA ASN A 38 -20.68 -10.20 11.73
C ASN A 38 -19.99 -9.87 10.39
N TRP A 39 -20.74 -9.68 9.31
CA TRP A 39 -20.21 -9.28 8.01
C TRP A 39 -19.53 -7.91 8.04
N GLU A 40 -20.12 -6.95 8.77
CA GLU A 40 -19.53 -5.65 9.05
C GLU A 40 -19.35 -5.47 10.56
N GLN A 41 -18.16 -5.03 10.96
CA GLN A 41 -17.78 -4.92 12.36
C GLN A 41 -17.13 -3.56 12.62
N GLU A 42 -17.55 -2.87 13.69
CA GLU A 42 -16.97 -1.58 14.05
C GLU A 42 -15.64 -1.75 14.81
N GLN A 43 -14.65 -1.00 14.35
CA GLN A 43 -13.41 -0.72 15.06
C GLN A 43 -13.44 0.73 15.55
N ALA A 44 -13.04 0.92 16.81
CA ALA A 44 -12.86 2.25 17.38
C ALA A 44 -11.86 3.07 16.52
N PRO A 45 -11.94 4.41 16.52
CA PRO A 45 -11.11 5.25 15.67
C PRO A 45 -9.63 4.91 15.79
N TRP A 46 -8.97 4.76 14.64
CA TRP A 46 -7.51 4.63 14.59
C TRP A 46 -6.88 5.98 14.84
N VAL A 47 -5.98 6.07 15.82
CA VAL A 47 -5.22 7.31 16.08
C VAL A 47 -4.10 7.41 15.05
N PRO A 48 -4.02 8.49 14.25
CA PRO A 48 -2.94 8.70 13.29
C PRO A 48 -1.56 8.53 13.93
N PHE A 49 -0.57 8.07 13.16
CA PHE A 49 0.79 7.88 13.66
C PHE A 49 1.48 9.20 14.00
N ASP A 50 1.20 10.25 13.22
CA ASP A 50 2.05 11.43 13.10
C ASP A 50 2.04 12.36 14.32
N ASP A 51 0.97 12.41 15.11
CA ASP A 51 0.85 13.41 16.19
C ASP A 51 1.58 13.01 17.50
N ASP A 52 1.74 11.71 17.76
CA ASP A 52 2.25 11.21 19.05
C ASP A 52 3.52 10.37 18.97
N ASP A 53 3.89 9.81 17.81
CA ASP A 53 5.01 8.85 17.69
C ASP A 53 6.19 9.38 16.87
N ILE A 54 6.05 10.56 16.27
CA ILE A 54 7.11 11.28 15.56
C ILE A 54 7.51 12.51 16.37
N ASP A 55 8.80 12.83 16.42
CA ASP A 55 9.30 14.04 17.08
C ASP A 55 9.41 15.23 16.11
N GLU A 56 9.80 16.38 16.64
CA GLU A 56 9.99 17.63 15.89
C GLU A 56 11.05 17.56 14.77
N ASN A 57 11.91 16.54 14.77
CA ASN A 57 12.94 16.31 13.77
C ASN A 57 12.53 15.23 12.76
N PHE A 58 11.26 14.81 12.78
CA PHE A 58 10.74 13.70 11.99
C PHE A 58 11.42 12.36 12.31
N GLU A 59 11.93 12.17 13.52
CA GLU A 59 12.41 10.87 13.99
C GLU A 59 11.30 10.12 14.72
N ARG A 60 11.30 8.79 14.60
CA ARG A 60 10.42 7.93 15.38
C ARG A 60 10.83 7.99 16.84
N LYS A 61 9.86 8.21 17.73
CA LYS A 61 10.11 8.12 19.18
C LYS A 61 10.57 6.70 19.55
N PRO A 62 11.52 6.55 20.48
CA PRO A 62 11.94 5.24 20.94
C PRO A 62 10.76 4.44 21.51
N ALA A 63 10.64 3.18 21.10
CA ALA A 63 9.63 2.28 21.66
C ALA A 63 9.91 2.00 23.15
N THR A 64 8.86 2.02 23.99
CA THR A 64 8.94 1.55 25.38
C THR A 64 9.14 0.03 25.42
N PRO A 65 9.60 -0.55 26.56
CA PRO A 65 9.72 -2.00 26.70
C PRO A 65 8.41 -2.75 26.37
N GLU A 66 7.27 -2.22 26.82
CA GLU A 66 5.95 -2.84 26.60
C GLU A 66 5.55 -2.81 25.12
N GLN A 67 5.86 -1.72 24.41
CA GLN A 67 5.63 -1.61 22.96
C GLN A 67 6.50 -2.60 22.18
N LYS A 68 7.77 -2.78 22.58
CA LYS A 68 8.67 -3.77 21.97
C LYS A 68 8.15 -5.18 22.21
N GLU A 69 7.75 -5.51 23.44
CA GLU A 69 7.18 -6.82 23.76
C GLU A 69 5.88 -7.08 23.00
N ASP A 70 5.03 -6.07 22.79
CA ASP A 70 3.82 -6.23 21.97
C ASP A 70 4.14 -6.49 20.51
N MET A 71 5.08 -5.73 19.94
CA MET A 71 5.49 -5.95 18.55
C MET A 71 6.21 -7.29 18.37
N ASP A 72 7.01 -7.73 19.34
CA ASP A 72 7.62 -9.06 19.33
C ASP A 72 6.55 -10.17 19.28
N ARG A 73 5.47 -10.04 20.09
CA ARG A 73 4.34 -10.98 20.05
C ARG A 73 3.62 -10.95 18.70
N ARG A 74 3.39 -9.76 18.12
CA ARG A 74 2.79 -9.61 16.79
C ARG A 74 3.61 -10.30 15.71
N LEU A 75 4.92 -10.08 15.69
CA LEU A 75 5.83 -10.72 14.74
C LEU A 75 5.89 -12.24 14.91
N ALA A 76 5.84 -12.73 16.15
CA ALA A 76 5.78 -14.15 16.43
C ALA A 76 4.47 -14.80 15.95
N GLU A 77 3.32 -14.14 16.16
CA GLU A 77 2.02 -14.57 15.65
C GLU A 77 1.94 -14.49 14.12
N LEU A 78 2.58 -13.48 13.52
CA LEU A 78 2.67 -13.32 12.07
C LEU A 78 3.43 -14.49 11.45
N ALA A 79 4.59 -14.83 12.00
CA ALA A 79 5.35 -15.98 11.56
C ALA A 79 4.51 -17.28 11.68
N ASP A 80 3.72 -17.44 12.75
CA ASP A 80 2.84 -18.59 12.92
C ASP A 80 1.68 -18.62 11.90
N ALA A 81 1.14 -17.46 11.52
CA ALA A 81 0.09 -17.35 10.51
C ALA A 81 0.56 -17.82 9.13
N PHE A 82 1.84 -17.62 8.81
CA PHE A 82 2.43 -18.04 7.53
C PHE A 82 3.25 -19.32 7.58
N GLU A 83 3.43 -19.90 8.76
CA GLU A 83 4.20 -21.12 8.95
C GLU A 83 3.67 -22.28 8.07
N GLY A 84 4.60 -22.88 7.31
CA GLY A 84 4.31 -24.00 6.41
C GLY A 84 3.60 -23.61 5.11
N SER A 85 3.43 -22.31 4.83
CA SER A 85 2.88 -21.83 3.57
C SER A 85 3.97 -21.70 2.49
N ASP A 86 3.58 -21.86 1.23
CA ASP A 86 4.39 -21.58 0.03
C ASP A 86 4.13 -20.19 -0.55
N ILE A 87 3.36 -19.35 0.16
CA ILE A 87 2.94 -18.02 -0.29
C ILE A 87 4.14 -17.07 -0.31
N ASN A 88 4.25 -16.30 -1.39
CA ASN A 88 5.23 -15.25 -1.54
C ASN A 88 4.80 -13.97 -0.80
N TRP A 89 4.88 -14.01 0.54
CA TRP A 89 4.59 -12.88 1.41
C TRP A 89 5.87 -12.18 1.87
N HIS A 90 5.84 -10.85 1.94
CA HIS A 90 6.96 -10.05 2.45
C HIS A 90 6.46 -8.99 3.41
N MET A 91 7.06 -8.88 4.59
CA MET A 91 6.86 -7.72 5.45
C MET A 91 7.45 -6.47 4.79
N ASP A 92 6.71 -5.37 4.78
CA ASP A 92 7.16 -4.09 4.25
C ASP A 92 7.10 -2.98 5.33
N GLY A 93 6.83 -1.73 4.96
CA GLY A 93 6.82 -0.61 5.89
C GLY A 93 8.15 -0.35 6.62
N ALA A 94 8.06 0.31 7.77
CA ALA A 94 9.23 0.66 8.59
C ALA A 94 9.69 -0.48 9.51
N LEU A 95 8.81 -1.43 9.81
CA LEU A 95 9.13 -2.61 10.60
C LEU A 95 10.16 -3.49 9.87
N ASN A 96 10.11 -3.51 8.54
CA ASN A 96 11.14 -4.11 7.69
C ASN A 96 12.55 -3.54 7.98
N VAL A 97 12.69 -2.22 8.04
CA VAL A 97 13.96 -1.54 8.35
C VAL A 97 14.47 -1.96 9.73
N SER A 98 13.58 -2.06 10.72
CA SER A 98 13.93 -2.51 12.08
C SER A 98 14.50 -3.92 12.11
N LEU A 99 13.86 -4.87 11.42
CA LEU A 99 14.35 -6.24 11.39
C LEU A 99 15.65 -6.37 10.60
N MET A 100 15.85 -5.59 9.53
CA MET A 100 17.15 -5.52 8.83
C MET A 100 18.26 -4.95 9.72
N ASN A 101 17.94 -3.98 10.57
CA ASN A 101 18.87 -3.34 11.49
C ASN A 101 19.18 -4.22 12.72
N GLY A 102 18.42 -5.29 12.95
CA GLY A 102 18.54 -6.13 14.14
C GLY A 102 17.95 -5.49 15.41
N GLY A 103 17.11 -4.48 15.27
CA GLY A 103 16.45 -3.79 16.39
C GLY A 103 15.51 -2.67 15.93
N TYR A 104 14.51 -2.38 16.76
CA TYR A 104 13.50 -1.35 16.46
C TYR A 104 14.12 0.04 16.30
N ILE A 105 13.91 0.65 15.14
CA ILE A 105 14.33 2.03 14.85
C ILE A 105 13.42 3.09 15.51
N GLY A 106 12.37 2.65 16.20
CA GLY A 106 11.39 3.48 16.90
C GLY A 106 10.13 2.68 17.21
N ASN A 107 9.07 3.36 17.66
CA ASN A 107 7.75 2.76 17.80
C ASN A 107 7.14 2.42 16.42
N HIS A 108 6.38 1.33 16.38
CA HIS A 108 5.63 0.86 15.20
C HIS A 108 4.19 0.57 15.63
N LYS A 109 3.21 1.14 14.94
CA LYS A 109 1.78 0.97 15.27
C LYS A 109 1.15 -0.25 14.57
N ASP A 110 1.68 -0.60 13.42
CA ASP A 110 1.11 -1.52 12.45
C ASP A 110 2.16 -2.53 11.96
N VAL A 111 1.65 -3.52 11.23
CA VAL A 111 2.43 -4.52 10.51
C VAL A 111 1.95 -4.44 9.07
N ASP A 112 2.86 -4.17 8.14
CA ASP A 112 2.56 -4.12 6.71
C ASP A 112 3.11 -5.35 5.99
N LEU A 113 2.34 -5.89 5.05
CA LEU A 113 2.72 -7.02 4.20
C LEU A 113 2.44 -6.73 2.73
N SER A 114 3.29 -7.27 1.86
CA SER A 114 3.05 -7.41 0.43
C SER A 114 2.71 -8.87 0.08
N ILE A 115 1.68 -9.10 -0.73
CA ILE A 115 1.25 -10.42 -1.22
C ILE A 115 0.99 -10.37 -2.74
N GLU A 116 1.34 -11.43 -3.47
CA GLU A 116 1.04 -11.57 -4.90
C GLU A 116 -0.47 -11.73 -5.16
N LYS A 117 -1.01 -10.98 -6.13
CA LYS A 117 -2.45 -11.00 -6.46
C LYS A 117 -2.97 -12.41 -6.78
N ASN A 118 -2.19 -13.20 -7.50
CA ASN A 118 -2.55 -14.57 -7.91
C ASN A 118 -2.47 -15.60 -6.76
N GLU A 119 -1.98 -15.21 -5.59
CA GLU A 119 -1.89 -16.09 -4.41
C GLU A 119 -2.94 -15.78 -3.35
N LEU A 120 -3.80 -14.79 -3.55
CA LEU A 120 -4.80 -14.37 -2.56
C LEU A 120 -5.77 -15.49 -2.15
N ALA A 121 -6.12 -16.40 -3.07
CA ALA A 121 -6.92 -17.57 -2.74
C ALA A 121 -6.18 -18.55 -1.80
N LYS A 122 -4.87 -18.74 -2.01
CA LYS A 122 -4.03 -19.55 -1.11
C LYS A 122 -3.86 -18.85 0.25
N LEU A 123 -3.66 -17.53 0.23
CA LEU A 123 -3.58 -16.70 1.43
C LEU A 123 -4.82 -16.86 2.29
N GLU A 124 -6.00 -16.67 1.71
CA GLU A 124 -7.28 -16.81 2.41
C GLU A 124 -7.39 -18.18 3.10
N ALA A 125 -7.10 -19.26 2.38
CA ALA A 125 -7.15 -20.61 2.93
C ALA A 125 -6.15 -20.82 4.08
N GLN A 126 -4.94 -20.30 3.96
CA GLN A 126 -3.91 -20.37 5.01
C GLN A 126 -4.33 -19.58 6.25
N LEU A 127 -4.79 -18.34 6.08
CA LEU A 127 -5.24 -17.46 7.16
C LEU A 127 -6.40 -18.09 7.93
N LEU A 128 -7.40 -18.61 7.23
CA LEU A 128 -8.55 -19.29 7.85
C LEU A 128 -8.11 -20.48 8.71
N LYS A 129 -7.14 -21.28 8.24
CA LYS A 129 -6.59 -22.41 9.00
C LYS A 129 -5.89 -21.94 10.29
N LYS A 130 -5.35 -20.73 10.30
CA LYS A 130 -4.60 -20.13 11.41
C LYS A 130 -5.44 -19.20 12.29
N GLY A 131 -6.75 -19.08 12.02
CA GLY A 131 -7.67 -18.25 12.80
C GLY A 131 -7.61 -16.76 12.41
N PHE A 132 -7.38 -16.46 11.14
CA PHE A 132 -7.36 -15.11 10.57
C PHE A 132 -8.31 -15.01 9.37
N GLY A 133 -8.61 -13.77 8.97
CA GLY A 133 -9.42 -13.50 7.78
C GLY A 133 -9.08 -12.18 7.11
N LEU A 134 -9.58 -12.04 5.88
CA LEU A 134 -9.43 -10.85 5.04
C LEU A 134 -10.58 -9.88 5.29
N PHE A 135 -10.25 -8.59 5.38
CA PHE A 135 -11.21 -7.52 5.60
C PHE A 135 -10.89 -6.30 4.74
N LEU A 136 -11.96 -5.63 4.31
CA LEU A 136 -11.92 -4.34 3.65
C LEU A 136 -12.42 -3.29 4.63
N SER A 137 -11.61 -2.27 4.87
CA SER A 137 -11.87 -1.21 5.85
C SER A 137 -12.20 0.11 5.18
N ARG A 138 -13.26 0.76 5.65
CA ARG A 138 -13.60 2.14 5.29
C ARG A 138 -13.92 2.95 6.54
N THR A 139 -13.65 4.26 6.47
CA THR A 139 -14.05 5.19 7.53
C THR A 139 -15.47 5.66 7.25
N GLU A 140 -16.37 5.52 8.21
CA GLU A 140 -17.74 6.02 8.06
C GLU A 140 -17.79 7.54 8.23
N ASP A 141 -18.45 8.24 7.30
CA ASP A 141 -18.47 9.71 7.27
C ASP A 141 -19.05 10.36 8.53
N LYS A 142 -20.05 9.73 9.15
CA LYS A 142 -20.80 10.28 10.28
C LYS A 142 -20.12 10.04 11.62
N THR A 143 -19.79 8.79 11.92
CA THR A 143 -19.20 8.42 13.22
C THR A 143 -17.69 8.56 13.25
N LYS A 144 -17.04 8.59 12.08
CA LYS A 144 -15.58 8.45 11.91
C LYS A 144 -15.03 7.11 12.42
N ASN A 145 -15.91 6.15 12.72
CA ASN A 145 -15.49 4.79 13.05
C ASN A 145 -14.98 4.08 11.80
N LYS A 146 -14.05 3.14 11.99
CA LYS A 146 -13.65 2.23 10.93
C LYS A 146 -14.64 1.06 10.89
N VAL A 147 -15.20 0.81 9.71
CA VAL A 147 -16.05 -0.35 9.44
C VAL A 147 -15.19 -1.39 8.76
N MET A 148 -15.09 -2.56 9.38
CA MET A 148 -14.37 -3.72 8.88
C MET A 148 -15.38 -4.66 8.21
N ARG A 149 -15.37 -4.71 6.89
CA ARG A 149 -16.20 -5.63 6.11
C ARG A 149 -15.42 -6.90 5.81
N ARG A 150 -15.98 -8.05 6.13
CA ARG A 150 -15.38 -9.34 5.73
C ARG A 150 -15.29 -9.40 4.21
N ALA A 151 -14.19 -9.91 3.68
CA ALA A 151 -14.00 -10.09 2.25
C ALA A 151 -13.50 -11.51 1.94
N GLY A 152 -13.90 -12.02 0.77
CA GLY A 152 -13.21 -13.13 0.13
C GLY A 152 -12.02 -12.64 -0.69
N HIS A 153 -11.16 -13.54 -1.16
CA HIS A 153 -9.97 -13.15 -1.93
C HIS A 153 -10.29 -12.33 -3.20
N ALA A 154 -11.42 -12.58 -3.87
CA ALA A 154 -11.82 -11.87 -5.09
C ALA A 154 -12.17 -10.40 -4.80
N ASP A 155 -13.09 -10.16 -3.86
CA ASP A 155 -13.45 -8.80 -3.43
C ASP A 155 -12.25 -8.04 -2.87
N PHE A 156 -11.37 -8.74 -2.15
CA PHE A 156 -10.14 -8.17 -1.62
C PHE A 156 -9.19 -7.72 -2.75
N ALA A 157 -9.10 -8.50 -3.84
CA ALA A 157 -8.22 -8.23 -4.97
C ALA A 157 -8.65 -7.02 -5.84
N ASP A 158 -9.95 -6.69 -5.81
CA ASP A 158 -10.56 -5.67 -6.67
C ASP A 158 -10.94 -4.39 -5.91
N SER A 159 -10.55 -4.28 -4.63
CA SER A 159 -10.82 -3.08 -3.84
C SER A 159 -9.93 -1.91 -4.25
N ASP A 160 -10.55 -0.90 -4.86
CA ASP A 160 -9.89 0.37 -5.24
C ASP A 160 -9.97 1.45 -4.16
N THR A 161 -10.86 1.31 -3.17
CA THR A 161 -11.25 2.39 -2.25
C THR A 161 -11.20 2.01 -0.77
N GLU A 162 -11.29 0.72 -0.46
CA GLU A 162 -11.26 0.23 0.92
C GLU A 162 -9.86 -0.32 1.25
N HIS A 163 -9.43 -0.09 2.49
CA HIS A 163 -8.13 -0.53 2.99
C HIS A 163 -8.13 -2.04 3.22
N MET A 164 -7.12 -2.72 2.70
CA MET A 164 -6.97 -4.17 2.75
C MET A 164 -6.25 -4.61 4.03
N LEU A 165 -6.96 -5.37 4.88
CA LEU A 165 -6.49 -5.74 6.21
C LEU A 165 -6.63 -7.24 6.48
N ILE A 166 -5.69 -7.80 7.24
CA ILE A 166 -5.83 -9.13 7.86
C ILE A 166 -6.10 -8.94 9.36
N ALA A 167 -7.09 -9.66 9.89
CA ALA A 167 -7.40 -9.63 11.32
C ALA A 167 -7.65 -11.05 11.86
N ALA A 168 -7.35 -11.25 13.15
CA ALA A 168 -7.63 -12.49 13.83
C ALA A 168 -9.14 -12.65 14.04
N ILE A 169 -9.63 -13.88 13.89
CA ILE A 169 -11.05 -14.20 14.00
C ILE A 169 -11.30 -15.39 14.93
N ASP A 170 -12.51 -15.45 15.46
CA ASP A 170 -13.02 -16.64 16.13
C ASP A 170 -13.66 -17.62 15.13
N GLU A 171 -14.25 -18.69 15.65
CA GLU A 171 -14.94 -19.72 14.85
C GLU A 171 -16.14 -19.19 14.05
N ASN A 172 -16.68 -18.02 14.45
CA ASN A 172 -17.82 -17.36 13.84
C ASN A 172 -17.41 -16.22 12.89
N GLY A 173 -16.10 -16.02 12.68
CA GLY A 173 -15.58 -14.95 11.84
C GLY A 173 -15.57 -13.56 12.49
N GLN A 174 -15.86 -13.47 13.79
CA GLN A 174 -15.81 -12.22 14.53
C GLN A 174 -14.36 -11.84 14.85
N ILE A 175 -14.02 -10.56 14.69
CA ILE A 175 -12.69 -10.04 14.98
C ILE A 175 -12.37 -10.22 16.47
N ARG A 176 -11.26 -10.88 16.74
CA ARG A 176 -10.76 -11.17 18.09
C ARG A 176 -9.90 -10.04 18.63
N ARG A 177 -10.39 -9.33 19.65
CA ARG A 177 -9.67 -8.23 20.30
C ARG A 177 -8.62 -8.67 21.31
N ASP A 178 -8.59 -9.95 21.66
CA ASP A 178 -7.62 -10.54 22.59
C ASP A 178 -6.30 -10.96 21.92
N LYS A 179 -6.22 -10.88 20.60
CA LYS A 179 -5.06 -11.26 19.80
C LYS A 179 -4.10 -10.08 19.60
N SER A 180 -2.80 -10.35 19.70
CA SER A 180 -1.76 -9.33 19.48
C SER A 180 -1.70 -8.93 18.02
N LEU A 181 -1.69 -9.89 17.09
CA LEU A 181 -1.70 -9.62 15.66
C LEU A 181 -3.13 -9.34 15.17
N ASN A 182 -3.41 -8.08 14.89
CA ASN A 182 -4.65 -7.62 14.27
C ASN A 182 -4.38 -6.41 13.39
N PHE A 183 -5.22 -6.25 12.36
CA PHE A 183 -5.19 -5.13 11.42
C PHE A 183 -3.83 -5.01 10.74
N VAL A 184 -3.39 -6.10 10.11
CA VAL A 184 -2.17 -6.13 9.31
C VAL A 184 -2.50 -5.53 7.94
N ASP A 185 -1.86 -4.41 7.60
CA ASP A 185 -2.00 -3.74 6.31
C ASP A 185 -1.44 -4.63 5.20
N THR A 186 -2.22 -4.84 4.15
CA THR A 186 -1.89 -5.77 3.06
C THR A 186 -1.86 -5.04 1.72
N HIS A 187 -0.70 -5.02 1.09
CA HIS A 187 -0.43 -4.46 -0.22
C HIS A 187 -0.41 -5.59 -1.28
N ILE A 188 -1.16 -5.43 -2.35
CA ILE A 188 -1.18 -6.39 -3.45
C ILE A 188 -0.06 -6.06 -4.44
N VAL A 189 0.76 -7.06 -4.75
CA VAL A 189 1.71 -7.02 -5.86
C VAL A 189 0.99 -7.49 -7.11
N GLU A 190 0.77 -6.56 -8.04
CA GLU A 190 0.19 -6.85 -9.34
C GLU A 190 1.25 -7.21 -10.38
N ARG A 191 0.85 -7.97 -11.40
CA ARG A 191 1.70 -8.34 -12.53
C ARG A 191 1.04 -7.98 -13.86
N ASN A 192 1.85 -7.55 -14.82
CA ASN A 192 1.38 -7.35 -16.19
C ASN A 192 1.13 -8.70 -16.90
N ALA A 193 0.69 -8.62 -18.17
CA ALA A 193 0.42 -9.81 -18.99
C ALA A 193 1.65 -10.70 -19.23
N ASP A 194 2.86 -10.13 -19.15
CA ASP A 194 4.13 -10.85 -19.28
C ASP A 194 4.60 -11.47 -17.94
N GLY A 195 3.79 -11.35 -16.88
CA GLY A 195 4.10 -11.86 -15.55
C GLY A 195 5.10 -11.01 -14.77
N GLN A 196 5.40 -9.79 -15.20
CA GLN A 196 6.34 -8.88 -14.53
C GLN A 196 5.60 -8.04 -13.48
N ALA A 197 6.19 -7.91 -12.29
CA ALA A 197 5.58 -7.16 -11.20
C ALA A 197 5.57 -5.66 -11.45
N LEU A 198 4.51 -5.01 -10.99
CA LEU A 198 4.27 -3.59 -11.17
C LEU A 198 4.47 -2.83 -9.85
N GLY A 199 5.11 -1.67 -9.93
CA GLY A 199 5.28 -0.72 -8.83
C GLY A 199 4.09 0.24 -8.71
N ASN A 200 4.26 1.28 -7.89
CA ASN A 200 3.24 2.26 -7.52
C ASN A 200 2.53 2.87 -8.73
N SER A 201 3.29 3.22 -9.77
CA SER A 201 2.73 3.86 -10.96
C SER A 201 2.31 2.87 -12.05
N GLY A 202 2.23 1.57 -11.78
CA GLY A 202 1.93 0.55 -12.79
C GLY A 202 3.08 0.29 -13.78
N VAL A 203 4.32 0.63 -13.39
CA VAL A 203 5.54 0.40 -14.17
C VAL A 203 6.26 -0.83 -13.62
N VAL A 204 6.94 -1.58 -14.49
CA VAL A 204 7.67 -2.79 -14.10
C VAL A 204 8.78 -2.46 -13.10
N ILE A 205 8.83 -3.23 -12.01
CA ILE A 205 9.91 -3.18 -11.02
C ILE A 205 10.88 -4.37 -11.17
N PRO A 206 12.11 -4.28 -10.66
CA PRO A 206 13.06 -5.39 -10.69
C PRO A 206 12.52 -6.69 -10.06
N ASP A 207 12.70 -7.83 -10.72
CA ASP A 207 12.26 -9.15 -10.23
C ASP A 207 12.89 -9.53 -8.87
N LYS A 208 14.12 -9.07 -8.59
CA LYS A 208 14.75 -9.30 -7.28
C LYS A 208 13.97 -8.64 -6.13
N TRP A 209 13.17 -7.62 -6.39
CA TRP A 209 12.35 -6.94 -5.38
C TRP A 209 11.11 -7.74 -4.97
N THR A 210 10.69 -8.73 -5.77
CA THR A 210 9.56 -9.60 -5.46
C THR A 210 9.96 -10.91 -4.81
N LYS A 211 11.25 -11.08 -4.46
CA LYS A 211 11.76 -12.26 -3.79
C LYS A 211 11.79 -12.01 -2.28
N PRO A 212 11.41 -13.01 -1.46
CA PRO A 212 11.48 -12.87 -0.02
C PRO A 212 12.93 -12.72 0.41
N TYR A 213 13.16 -11.81 1.35
CA TYR A 213 14.44 -11.63 2.03
C TYR A 213 14.30 -12.20 3.46
N PRO A 214 14.56 -13.50 3.68
CA PRO A 214 14.33 -14.12 4.98
C PRO A 214 15.33 -13.63 6.01
N VAL A 215 14.83 -13.29 7.20
CA VAL A 215 15.63 -13.01 8.40
C VAL A 215 15.20 -13.92 9.54
N GLU A 216 16.14 -14.23 10.43
CA GLU A 216 15.82 -14.95 11.66
C GLU A 216 15.38 -13.95 12.74
N PHE A 217 14.21 -14.19 13.33
CA PHE A 217 13.65 -13.42 14.43
C PHE A 217 13.12 -14.39 15.49
N GLN A 218 13.75 -14.39 16.67
CA GLN A 218 13.39 -15.25 17.80
C GLN A 218 13.24 -16.75 17.42
N GLY A 219 14.15 -17.25 16.56
CA GLY A 219 14.14 -18.65 16.09
C GLY A 219 13.10 -18.96 15.01
N LYS A 220 12.36 -17.96 14.52
CA LYS A 220 11.45 -18.07 13.37
C LYS A 220 11.98 -17.31 12.18
N SER A 221 11.61 -17.73 10.97
CA SER A 221 11.94 -17.00 9.74
C SER A 221 10.82 -16.01 9.41
N ILE A 222 11.18 -14.75 9.19
CA ILE A 222 10.28 -13.71 8.70
C ILE A 222 10.79 -13.27 7.32
N ASN A 223 9.90 -13.26 6.33
CA ASN A 223 10.24 -12.78 5.00
C ASN A 223 10.13 -11.26 4.97
N LEU A 224 11.24 -10.56 4.73
CA LEU A 224 11.24 -9.12 4.49
C LEU A 224 11.13 -8.83 3.00
N SER A 225 10.62 -7.65 2.66
CA SER A 225 10.80 -7.06 1.33
C SER A 225 12.27 -6.71 1.10
N HIS A 226 12.70 -6.79 -0.17
CA HIS A 226 14.04 -6.40 -0.60
C HIS A 226 14.38 -4.94 -0.21
N PRO A 227 15.61 -4.62 0.25
CA PRO A 227 15.99 -3.25 0.64
C PRO A 227 15.69 -2.18 -0.44
N GLY A 228 16.01 -2.47 -1.70
CA GLY A 228 15.66 -1.60 -2.83
C GLY A 228 14.15 -1.32 -2.99
N LYS A 229 13.29 -2.30 -2.70
CA LYS A 229 11.82 -2.12 -2.71
C LYS A 229 11.38 -1.19 -1.59
N VAL A 230 11.92 -1.37 -0.38
CA VAL A 230 11.61 -0.51 0.78
C VAL A 230 12.04 0.93 0.50
N LEU A 231 13.24 1.12 -0.06
CA LEU A 231 13.73 2.44 -0.47
C LEU A 231 12.82 3.09 -1.52
N TYR A 232 12.43 2.35 -2.56
CA TYR A 232 11.52 2.83 -3.61
C TYR A 232 10.20 3.37 -3.05
N TYR A 233 9.52 2.60 -2.18
CA TYR A 233 8.23 3.02 -1.63
C TYR A 233 8.36 4.18 -0.62
N LYS A 234 9.44 4.24 0.18
CA LYS A 234 9.68 5.39 1.07
C LYS A 234 9.90 6.68 0.28
N LEU A 235 10.64 6.62 -0.83
CA LEU A 235 10.82 7.76 -1.73
C LEU A 235 9.51 8.17 -2.43
N HIS A 236 8.59 7.25 -2.68
CA HIS A 236 7.27 7.57 -3.23
C HIS A 236 6.38 8.29 -2.21
N GLN A 237 6.34 7.82 -0.97
CA GLN A 237 5.50 8.40 0.08
C GLN A 237 6.00 9.78 0.53
N GLY A 238 7.32 9.93 0.69
CA GLY A 238 7.95 11.23 0.94
C GLY A 238 7.49 11.94 2.21
N ARG A 239 6.98 11.22 3.21
CA ARG A 239 6.62 11.80 4.51
C ARG A 239 7.90 12.23 5.24
N GLY A 240 7.80 13.17 6.18
CA GLY A 240 8.98 13.69 6.88
C GLY A 240 9.86 12.58 7.48
N TYR A 241 9.24 11.59 8.13
CA TYR A 241 9.94 10.46 8.74
C TYR A 241 10.36 9.36 7.75
N ASP A 242 9.89 9.38 6.50
CA ASP A 242 10.42 8.46 5.49
C ASP A 242 11.89 8.81 5.17
N THR A 243 12.28 10.09 5.28
CA THR A 243 13.67 10.52 5.10
C THR A 243 14.59 9.92 6.17
N THR A 244 14.17 9.95 7.44
CA THR A 244 14.94 9.40 8.56
C THR A 244 14.96 7.87 8.50
N ASP A 245 13.83 7.23 8.15
CA ASP A 245 13.77 5.79 7.92
C ASP A 245 14.71 5.34 6.77
N ILE A 246 14.83 6.12 5.68
CA ILE A 246 15.78 5.86 4.59
C ILE A 246 17.22 5.89 5.10
N GLN A 247 17.57 6.87 5.94
CA GLN A 247 18.90 6.92 6.55
C GLN A 247 19.15 5.66 7.40
N ARG A 248 18.19 5.26 8.24
CA ARG A 248 18.30 4.01 9.03
C ARG A 248 18.44 2.77 8.15
N LEU A 249 17.72 2.72 7.03
CA LEU A 249 17.84 1.65 6.04
C LEU A 249 19.24 1.60 5.42
N VAL A 250 19.84 2.75 5.08
CA VAL A 250 21.22 2.82 4.60
C VAL A 250 22.22 2.36 5.67
N GLU A 251 22.01 2.75 6.94
CA GLU A 251 22.86 2.35 8.08
C GLU A 251 22.92 0.84 8.30
N THR A 252 21.90 0.08 7.87
CA THR A 252 21.92 -1.41 7.90
C THR A 252 23.02 -2.01 7.03
N GLY A 253 23.52 -1.25 6.04
CA GLY A 253 24.47 -1.72 5.04
C GLY A 253 23.88 -2.77 4.08
N LYS A 254 22.55 -2.90 4.01
CA LYS A 254 21.84 -3.84 3.13
C LYS A 254 21.43 -3.24 1.80
N VAL A 255 21.35 -1.91 1.70
CA VAL A 255 21.12 -1.20 0.44
C VAL A 255 22.43 -1.13 -0.34
N THR A 256 22.41 -1.57 -1.60
CA THR A 256 23.56 -1.50 -2.50
C THR A 256 23.45 -0.31 -3.46
N GLU A 257 24.57 0.07 -4.09
CA GLU A 257 24.54 1.09 -5.15
C GLU A 257 23.67 0.64 -6.34
N GLU A 258 23.67 -0.66 -6.65
CA GLU A 258 22.82 -1.26 -7.68
C GLU A 258 21.33 -1.05 -7.35
N ASP A 259 20.95 -1.20 -6.07
CA ASP A 259 19.56 -0.97 -5.66
C ASP A 259 19.15 0.48 -5.85
N VAL A 260 20.05 1.44 -5.57
CA VAL A 260 19.77 2.86 -5.81
C VAL A 260 19.68 3.17 -7.31
N ALA A 261 20.50 2.52 -8.14
CA ALA A 261 20.43 2.65 -9.60
C ALA A 261 19.12 2.06 -10.16
N ASP A 262 18.66 0.93 -9.64
CA ASP A 262 17.37 0.35 -10.00
C ASP A 262 16.21 1.26 -9.61
N VAL A 263 16.24 1.86 -8.42
CA VAL A 263 15.26 2.86 -7.98
C VAL A 263 15.22 4.04 -8.95
N GLU A 264 16.37 4.62 -9.29
CA GLU A 264 16.47 5.71 -10.27
C GLU A 264 15.81 5.33 -11.60
N LYS A 265 16.17 4.16 -12.13
CA LYS A 265 15.61 3.66 -13.40
C LYS A 265 14.10 3.46 -13.36
N VAL A 266 13.56 2.97 -12.23
CA VAL A 266 12.11 2.83 -12.06
C VAL A 266 11.46 4.22 -12.07
N PHE A 267 11.96 5.19 -11.29
CA PHE A 267 11.43 6.55 -11.28
C PHE A 267 11.48 7.23 -12.67
N GLU A 268 12.56 7.04 -13.44
CA GLU A 268 12.65 7.56 -14.82
C GLU A 268 11.61 6.93 -15.75
N SER A 269 11.37 5.63 -15.57
CA SER A 269 10.35 4.89 -16.32
C SER A 269 8.94 5.36 -15.94
N GLU A 270 8.69 5.64 -14.66
CA GLU A 270 7.45 6.21 -14.15
C GLU A 270 7.21 7.61 -14.68
N PHE A 271 8.22 8.48 -14.67
CA PHE A 271 8.14 9.81 -15.26
C PHE A 271 7.71 9.73 -16.73
N THR A 272 8.39 8.89 -17.52
CA THR A 272 8.07 8.69 -18.94
C THR A 272 6.65 8.15 -19.12
N ALA A 273 6.25 7.14 -18.34
CA ALA A 273 4.92 6.57 -18.39
C ALA A 273 3.83 7.59 -18.01
N ASN A 274 4.09 8.46 -17.02
CA ASN A 274 3.19 9.52 -16.60
C ASN A 274 2.97 10.56 -17.70
N ILE A 275 4.02 10.97 -18.43
CA ILE A 275 3.88 11.86 -19.58
C ILE A 275 3.05 11.19 -20.69
N VAL A 276 3.28 9.91 -20.97
CA VAL A 276 2.50 9.16 -21.98
C VAL A 276 1.03 9.03 -21.57
N ARG A 277 0.74 8.76 -20.28
CA ARG A 277 -0.63 8.73 -19.75
C ARG A 277 -1.29 10.10 -19.84
N GLY A 278 -0.62 11.15 -19.40
CA GLY A 278 -1.11 12.53 -19.50
C GLY A 278 -1.45 12.92 -20.93
N ARG A 279 -0.59 12.56 -21.89
CA ARG A 279 -0.88 12.74 -23.32
C ARG A 279 -2.18 12.05 -23.75
N LYS A 280 -2.38 10.77 -23.41
CA LYS A 280 -3.62 10.04 -23.75
C LYS A 280 -4.87 10.70 -23.16
N VAL A 281 -4.79 11.14 -21.91
CA VAL A 281 -5.87 11.88 -21.24
C VAL A 281 -6.15 13.19 -21.99
N PHE A 282 -5.12 13.96 -22.35
CA PHE A 282 -5.31 15.22 -23.08
C PHE A 282 -5.71 15.04 -24.55
N GLU A 283 -5.41 13.90 -25.19
CA GLU A 283 -5.99 13.54 -26.48
C GLU A 283 -7.51 13.31 -26.38
N ALA A 284 -7.97 12.68 -25.29
CA ALA A 284 -9.40 12.48 -25.04
C ALA A 284 -10.13 13.78 -24.70
N VAL A 285 -9.47 14.69 -23.96
CA VAL A 285 -9.97 16.04 -23.70
C VAL A 285 -10.03 16.86 -24.99
N ALA A 286 -8.96 16.88 -25.80
CA ALA A 286 -8.88 17.66 -27.03
C ALA A 286 -10.03 17.37 -28.00
N LYS A 287 -10.42 16.10 -28.12
CA LYS A 287 -11.53 15.64 -28.99
C LYS A 287 -12.89 16.20 -28.58
N GLN A 288 -13.03 16.68 -27.34
CA GLN A 288 -14.27 17.15 -26.76
C GLN A 288 -14.33 18.67 -26.60
N LEU A 289 -13.19 19.36 -26.72
CA LEU A 289 -13.15 20.82 -26.63
C LEU A 289 -13.80 21.47 -27.86
N MET A 290 -14.67 22.46 -27.61
CA MET A 290 -15.25 23.31 -28.65
C MET A 290 -14.73 24.76 -28.48
N PRO A 291 -14.62 25.55 -29.57
CA PRO A 291 -14.08 26.91 -29.51
C PRO A 291 -14.75 27.83 -28.48
N GLU A 292 -16.07 27.71 -28.33
CA GLU A 292 -16.92 28.55 -27.49
C GLU A 292 -16.99 28.11 -26.02
N MET A 293 -16.28 27.04 -25.65
CA MET A 293 -16.30 26.57 -24.26
C MET A 293 -15.65 27.57 -23.32
N ASN A 294 -16.33 27.88 -22.22
CA ASN A 294 -15.77 28.63 -21.11
C ASN A 294 -14.92 27.73 -20.18
N THR A 295 -14.21 28.34 -19.23
CA THR A 295 -13.36 27.62 -18.26
C THR A 295 -14.09 26.50 -17.52
N ASP A 296 -15.31 26.74 -17.02
CA ASP A 296 -16.05 25.73 -16.27
C ASP A 296 -16.44 24.52 -17.14
N GLN A 297 -16.82 24.76 -18.40
CA GLN A 297 -17.10 23.70 -19.37
C GLN A 297 -15.84 22.90 -19.72
N ILE A 298 -14.68 23.54 -19.81
CA ILE A 298 -13.39 22.87 -20.03
C ILE A 298 -13.04 21.99 -18.82
N ILE A 299 -13.27 22.47 -17.58
CA ILE A 299 -13.08 21.67 -16.37
C ILE A 299 -13.98 20.44 -16.41
N ASP A 300 -15.25 20.58 -16.78
CA ASP A 300 -16.18 19.45 -16.85
C ASP A 300 -15.68 18.38 -17.84
N VAL A 301 -15.11 18.77 -18.98
CA VAL A 301 -14.51 17.82 -19.95
C VAL A 301 -13.26 17.12 -19.38
N ILE A 302 -12.42 17.84 -18.64
CA ILE A 302 -11.24 17.27 -17.96
C ILE A 302 -11.68 16.27 -16.89
N LEU A 303 -12.66 16.64 -16.08
CA LEU A 303 -13.19 15.80 -15.00
C LEU A 303 -14.12 14.69 -15.49
N GLN A 304 -14.40 14.58 -16.79
CA GLN A 304 -15.04 13.38 -17.36
C GLN A 304 -14.03 12.24 -17.58
N GLN A 305 -12.73 12.51 -17.53
CA GLN A 305 -11.71 11.48 -17.69
C GLN A 305 -11.61 10.66 -16.40
N ARG A 306 -11.83 9.34 -16.49
CA ARG A 306 -11.88 8.42 -15.34
C ARG A 306 -10.62 8.51 -14.47
N GLU A 307 -9.49 8.81 -15.08
CA GLU A 307 -8.20 8.98 -14.43
C GLU A 307 -8.14 10.23 -13.53
N LEU A 308 -9.03 11.21 -13.72
CA LEU A 308 -9.01 12.52 -13.04
C LEU A 308 -10.26 12.78 -12.18
N THR A 309 -11.26 11.88 -12.18
CA THR A 309 -12.57 12.06 -11.51
C THR A 309 -12.54 11.89 -9.99
N LYS A 310 -11.49 11.30 -9.41
CA LYS A 310 -11.52 10.77 -8.03
C LYS A 310 -11.57 11.82 -6.90
N GLY A 311 -11.54 13.12 -7.19
CA GLY A 311 -11.41 14.19 -6.15
C GLY A 311 -12.59 15.16 -5.99
N GLY A 312 -13.72 14.96 -6.67
CA GLY A 312 -14.91 15.80 -6.48
C GLY A 312 -14.65 17.32 -6.67
N GLU A 313 -15.11 18.14 -5.72
CA GLU A 313 -14.90 19.61 -5.75
C GLU A 313 -13.42 20.01 -5.62
N GLU A 314 -12.62 19.26 -4.86
CA GLU A 314 -11.18 19.54 -4.72
C GLU A 314 -10.44 19.35 -6.04
N ALA A 315 -10.78 18.32 -6.81
CA ALA A 315 -10.26 18.13 -8.16
C ALA A 315 -10.66 19.29 -9.07
N ARG A 316 -11.89 19.82 -8.93
CA ARG A 316 -12.35 20.98 -9.71
C ARG A 316 -11.47 22.21 -9.46
N GLU A 317 -11.22 22.54 -8.20
CA GLU A 317 -10.37 23.69 -7.85
C GLU A 317 -8.91 23.47 -8.24
N PHE A 318 -8.40 22.24 -8.12
CA PHE A 318 -7.06 21.88 -8.55
C PHE A 318 -6.86 22.09 -10.06
N PHE A 319 -7.84 21.69 -10.89
CA PHE A 319 -7.77 21.83 -12.35
C PHE A 319 -8.24 23.19 -12.89
N ARG A 320 -8.83 24.06 -12.06
CA ARG A 320 -9.31 25.38 -12.50
C ARG A 320 -8.21 26.24 -13.16
N PRO A 321 -6.99 26.38 -12.60
CA PRO A 321 -5.93 27.15 -13.25
C PRO A 321 -5.46 26.53 -14.57
N PHE A 322 -5.54 25.21 -14.70
CA PHE A 322 -5.20 24.49 -15.92
C PHE A 322 -6.24 24.78 -17.02
N ALA A 323 -7.52 24.63 -16.71
CA ALA A 323 -8.60 24.94 -17.62
C ALA A 323 -8.62 26.41 -18.05
N GLN A 324 -8.31 27.34 -17.14
CA GLN A 324 -8.20 28.77 -17.45
C GLN A 324 -7.11 29.04 -18.49
N LYS A 325 -5.94 28.40 -18.34
CA LYS A 325 -4.84 28.52 -19.32
C LYS A 325 -5.20 27.91 -20.68
N ILE A 326 -6.00 26.84 -20.71
CA ILE A 326 -6.52 26.27 -21.96
C ILE A 326 -7.53 27.22 -22.63
N PHE A 327 -8.41 27.82 -21.83
CA PHE A 327 -9.39 28.80 -22.30
C PHE A 327 -8.71 30.02 -22.95
N GLU A 328 -7.67 30.54 -22.29
CA GLU A 328 -6.86 31.68 -22.75
C GLU A 328 -5.92 31.35 -23.92
N SER A 329 -5.71 30.06 -24.22
CA SER A 329 -4.82 29.62 -25.30
C SER A 329 -5.55 29.55 -26.64
N ASP A 330 -4.93 30.15 -27.67
CA ASP A 330 -5.35 29.98 -29.07
C ASP A 330 -5.06 28.56 -29.59
N ASP A 331 -4.09 27.87 -28.98
CA ASP A 331 -3.72 26.49 -29.30
C ASP A 331 -4.30 25.53 -28.25
N LYS A 332 -5.34 24.79 -28.66
CA LYS A 332 -6.03 23.77 -27.84
C LYS A 332 -5.63 22.34 -28.25
N THR A 333 -4.48 22.17 -28.90
CA THR A 333 -3.95 20.83 -29.21
C THR A 333 -3.49 20.10 -27.95
N THR A 334 -3.37 18.77 -28.07
CA THR A 334 -2.81 17.91 -27.03
C THR A 334 -1.42 18.36 -26.59
N ASP A 335 -0.55 18.78 -27.51
CA ASP A 335 0.82 19.21 -27.18
C ASP A 335 0.83 20.52 -26.39
N ALA A 336 -0.03 21.48 -26.74
CA ALA A 336 -0.18 22.71 -25.99
C ALA A 336 -0.72 22.44 -24.57
N MET A 337 -1.74 21.60 -24.44
CA MET A 337 -2.28 21.20 -23.13
C MET A 337 -1.23 20.46 -22.28
N LEU A 338 -0.45 19.56 -22.89
CA LEU A 338 0.61 18.84 -22.19
C LEU A 338 1.68 19.81 -21.68
N LYS A 339 2.09 20.78 -22.50
CA LYS A 339 3.05 21.82 -22.10
C LYS A 339 2.52 22.65 -20.93
N ILE A 340 1.26 23.11 -21.02
CA ILE A 340 0.60 23.84 -19.93
C ILE A 340 0.61 23.00 -18.64
N GLY A 341 0.30 21.70 -18.74
CA GLY A 341 0.25 20.80 -17.59
C GLY A 341 1.63 20.58 -16.96
N ILE A 342 2.65 20.34 -17.78
CA ILE A 342 4.04 20.17 -17.33
C ILE A 342 4.51 21.42 -16.57
N GLU A 343 4.25 22.60 -17.12
CA GLU A 343 4.65 23.87 -16.50
C GLU A 343 3.85 24.16 -15.23
N LEU A 344 2.52 24.07 -15.29
CA LEU A 344 1.64 24.45 -14.18
C LEU A 344 1.79 23.51 -12.98
N PHE A 345 1.88 22.21 -13.22
CA PHE A 345 2.03 21.20 -12.15
C PHE A 345 3.49 20.96 -11.76
N LYS A 346 4.41 21.72 -12.37
CA LYS A 346 5.86 21.67 -12.11
C LYS A 346 6.43 20.26 -12.26
N VAL A 347 6.01 19.55 -13.31
CA VAL A 347 6.30 18.12 -13.48
C VAL A 347 7.79 17.85 -13.60
N GLU A 348 8.52 18.64 -14.39
CA GLU A 348 9.98 18.54 -14.54
C GLU A 348 10.72 18.97 -13.26
N GLU A 349 10.25 20.00 -12.56
CA GLU A 349 10.86 20.46 -11.30
C GLU A 349 10.77 19.36 -10.23
N LYS A 350 9.61 18.69 -10.11
CA LYS A 350 9.41 17.58 -9.18
C LYS A 350 10.26 16.35 -9.55
N ASP A 351 10.39 16.03 -10.84
CA ASP A 351 11.28 14.94 -11.29
C ASP A 351 12.75 15.25 -10.94
N ASN A 352 13.20 16.49 -11.20
CA ASN A 352 14.56 16.92 -10.85
C ASN A 352 14.80 16.85 -9.33
N GLN A 353 13.85 17.31 -8.51
CA GLN A 353 13.93 17.19 -7.05
C GLN A 353 14.04 15.72 -6.60
N LYS A 354 13.29 14.81 -7.25
CA LYS A 354 13.37 13.38 -6.97
C LYS A 354 14.73 12.79 -7.36
N ARG A 355 15.28 13.17 -8.52
CA ARG A 355 16.65 12.79 -8.93
C ARG A 355 17.70 13.26 -7.94
N GLU A 356 17.59 14.50 -7.44
CA GLU A 356 18.48 15.04 -6.42
C GLU A 356 18.37 14.26 -5.09
N GLU A 357 17.16 13.89 -4.67
CA GLU A 357 16.93 13.05 -3.51
C GLU A 357 17.58 11.66 -3.66
N ILE A 358 17.38 10.99 -4.79
CA ILE A 358 18.00 9.69 -5.08
C ILE A 358 19.53 9.79 -5.09
N ASN A 359 20.08 10.87 -5.65
CA ASN A 359 21.53 11.11 -5.62
C ASN A 359 22.06 11.33 -4.20
N ARG A 360 21.32 11.99 -3.31
CA ARG A 360 21.69 12.10 -1.89
C ARG A 360 21.72 10.72 -1.23
N VAL A 361 20.74 9.85 -1.50
CA VAL A 361 20.73 8.47 -1.00
C VAL A 361 21.92 7.68 -1.54
N ARG A 362 22.22 7.79 -2.84
CA ARG A 362 23.40 7.15 -3.47
C ARG A 362 24.68 7.53 -2.74
N GLN A 363 24.88 8.82 -2.48
CA GLN A 363 26.06 9.31 -1.76
C GLN A 363 26.12 8.74 -0.34
N ALA A 364 24.98 8.70 0.38
CA ALA A 364 24.91 8.12 1.71
C ALA A 364 25.27 6.63 1.74
N VAL A 365 24.83 5.85 0.74
CA VAL A 365 25.20 4.42 0.58
C VAL A 365 26.70 4.27 0.37
N VAL A 366 27.29 5.06 -0.53
CA VAL A 366 28.73 5.06 -0.80
C VAL A 366 29.53 5.39 0.46
N ASP A 367 29.11 6.41 1.21
CA ASP A 367 29.80 6.85 2.41
C ASP A 367 29.69 5.82 3.54
N ALA A 368 28.51 5.20 3.71
CA ALA A 368 28.31 4.12 4.68
C ALA A 368 29.21 2.91 4.38
N GLN A 369 29.36 2.54 3.11
CA GLN A 369 30.25 1.45 2.69
C GLN A 369 31.72 1.77 2.95
N LYS A 370 32.19 2.99 2.63
CA LYS A 370 33.56 3.44 2.93
C LYS A 370 33.84 3.43 4.43
N LEU A 371 32.91 3.94 5.24
CA LEU A 371 33.04 3.93 6.70
C LEU A 371 33.15 2.51 7.25
N LYS A 372 32.39 1.57 6.71
CA LYS A 372 32.48 0.15 7.08
C LYS A 372 33.85 -0.43 6.74
N GLN A 373 34.38 -0.17 5.56
CA GLN A 373 35.71 -0.61 5.14
C GLN A 373 36.82 -0.06 6.07
N ILE A 374 36.79 1.24 6.37
CA ILE A 374 37.74 1.88 7.29
C ILE A 374 37.67 1.22 8.68
N ARG A 375 36.47 0.95 9.19
CA ARG A 375 36.28 0.28 10.49
C ARG A 375 36.82 -1.16 10.50
N GLU A 376 36.71 -1.87 9.39
CA GLU A 376 37.26 -3.23 9.25
C GLU A 376 38.79 -3.22 9.13
N GLU A 377 39.37 -2.22 8.48
CA GLU A 377 40.83 -2.03 8.41
C GLU A 377 41.43 -1.66 9.76
N LEU A 378 40.79 -0.81 10.55
CA LEU A 378 41.25 -0.43 11.89
C LEU A 378 41.19 -1.58 12.91
N LYS A 379 40.48 -2.67 12.60
CA LYS A 379 40.40 -3.89 13.44
C LYS A 379 41.47 -4.92 13.09
N LYS A 380 42.16 -4.77 11.96
CA LYS A 380 43.31 -5.58 11.55
C LYS A 380 44.59 -4.99 12.10
#